data_AF-A0A7J3TDW6-F1
#
_entry.id   AF-A0A7J3TDW6-F1
#
_cell.length_a   1.000
_cell.length_b   1.000
_cell.length_c   1.000
_cell.angle_alpha   90.00
_cell.angle_beta   90.00
_cell.angle_gamma   90.00
#
_symmetry.space_group_name_H-M   'P 1'
#
loop_
_entity.id
_entity.type
_entity.pdbx_description
1 polymer ?
#
loop_
_entity_poly.entity_id
_entity_poly.type
_entity_poly.pdbx_seq_one_letter_code
_entity_poly.pdbx_strand_id
1 'polypeptide(L)' 'MKGYLVLEDGTRITGETSSEFNDAYGEVVFTTSMTGYMESITDPSYRGQILVFASPTIGNYPMDLG' A
#
# COMPACT_ATOMS: atom_id res chain seq x y z
N MET A 1 -6.76 -6.02 -12.58
CA MET A 1 -6.80 -4.94 -13.61
C MET A 1 -5.47 -4.19 -13.61
N LYS A 2 -5.13 -3.43 -14.65
CA LYS A 2 -3.92 -2.57 -14.64
C LYS A 2 -4.19 -1.33 -13.79
N GLY A 3 -3.31 -1.06 -12.82
CA GLY A 3 -3.28 0.16 -12.02
C GLY A 3 -1.99 0.96 -12.25
N TYR A 4 -1.97 2.20 -11.79
CA TYR A 4 -0.79 3.08 -11.88
C TYR A 4 -0.62 3.86 -10.58
N LEU A 5 0.61 3.89 -10.06
CA LEU A 5 1.03 4.90 -9.09
C LEU A 5 1.68 6.03 -9.87
N VAL A 6 1.25 7.27 -9.63
CA VAL A 6 1.76 8.47 -10.28
C VAL A 6 2.24 9.44 -9.21
N LEU A 7 3.47 9.92 -9.33
CA LEU A 7 4.10 10.86 -8.41
C LEU A 7 4.05 12.29 -8.96
N GLU A 8 4.31 13.30 -8.12
CA GLU A 8 4.21 14.72 -8.50
C GLU A 8 5.22 15.16 -9.58
N ASP A 9 6.35 14.46 -9.71
CA ASP A 9 7.36 14.67 -10.74
C ASP A 9 6.96 14.09 -12.12
N GLY A 10 5.81 13.41 -12.19
CA GLY A 10 5.34 12.68 -13.37
C GLY A 10 5.84 11.25 -13.49
N THR A 11 6.63 10.75 -12.53
CA THR A 11 7.04 9.33 -12.46
C THR A 11 5.81 8.44 -12.35
N ARG A 12 5.72 7.45 -13.25
CA ARG A 12 4.57 6.53 -13.36
C ARG A 12 5.00 5.08 -13.26
N ILE A 13 4.62 4.43 -12.17
CA ILE A 13 4.84 3.01 -11.92
C ILE A 13 3.57 2.26 -12.32
N THR A 14 3.70 1.18 -13.10
CA THR A 14 2.57 0.34 -13.53
C THR A 14 2.52 -0.93 -12.68
N GLY A 15 1.31 -1.33 -12.26
CA GLY A 15 1.10 -2.55 -11.49
C GLY A 15 -0.27 -3.17 -11.74
N GLU A 16 -0.63 -4.15 -10.91
CA GLU A 16 -1.95 -4.76 -10.90
C GLU A 16 -2.77 -4.27 -9.69
N THR A 17 -4.09 -4.18 -9.86
CA THR A 17 -5.05 -3.77 -8.83
C THR A 17 -6.36 -4.57 -8.94
N SER A 18 -7.19 -4.54 -7.90
CA SER A 18 -8.51 -5.20 -7.90
C SER A 18 -9.49 -4.49 -8.85
N SER A 19 -10.64 -5.12 -9.10
CA SER A 19 -11.75 -4.52 -9.87
C SER A 19 -12.60 -3.53 -9.08
N GLU A 20 -12.36 -3.40 -7.78
CA GLU A 20 -13.13 -2.56 -6.84
C GLU A 20 -12.31 -1.36 -6.31
N PHE A 21 -11.07 -1.22 -6.79
CA PHE A 21 -10.19 -0.13 -6.42
C PHE A 21 -10.69 1.21 -7.00
N ASN A 22 -10.84 2.20 -6.13
CA ASN A 22 -11.13 3.59 -6.49
C ASN A 22 -9.84 4.41 -6.42
N ASP A 23 -9.72 5.46 -7.23
CA ASP A 23 -8.53 6.32 -7.22
C ASP A 23 -8.26 6.92 -5.82
N ALA A 24 -7.00 6.86 -5.40
CA ALA A 24 -6.53 7.31 -4.09
C ALA A 24 -5.42 8.36 -4.24
N TYR A 25 -5.44 9.35 -3.37
CA TYR A 25 -4.49 10.47 -3.36
C TYR A 25 -3.94 10.66 -1.94
N GLY A 26 -2.63 10.88 -1.82
CA GLY A 26 -1.95 11.01 -0.54
C GLY A 26 -0.44 11.13 -0.70
N GLU A 27 0.25 11.39 0.40
CA GLU A 27 1.72 11.34 0.46
C GLU A 27 2.18 9.88 0.27
N VAL A 28 3.14 9.64 -0.64
CA VAL A 28 3.71 8.30 -0.84
C VAL A 28 4.84 8.08 0.14
N VAL A 29 4.66 7.13 1.06
CA VAL A 29 5.63 6.78 2.10
C VAL A 29 6.05 5.33 1.98
N PHE A 30 7.22 4.96 2.49
CA PHE A 30 7.65 3.57 2.55
C PHE A 30 8.00 3.10 3.95
N THR A 31 7.77 1.82 4.23
CA THR A 31 8.16 1.17 5.49
C THR A 31 9.16 0.04 5.25
N THR A 32 10.13 -0.10 6.15
CA THR A 32 11.10 -1.20 6.20
C THR A 32 10.60 -2.40 7.01
N SER A 33 9.36 -2.36 7.53
CA SER A 33 8.72 -3.49 8.19
C SER A 33 8.62 -4.71 7.27
N MET A 34 9.23 -5.82 7.69
CA MET A 34 9.21 -7.10 6.97
C MET A 34 8.04 -8.02 7.40
N THR A 35 7.34 -7.65 8.47
CA THR A 35 6.16 -8.30 9.05
C THR A 35 5.21 -7.21 9.58
N GLY A 36 4.05 -7.59 10.12
CA GLY A 36 3.14 -6.61 10.74
C GLY A 36 2.33 -5.79 9.72
N TYR A 37 1.96 -6.39 8.58
CA TYR A 37 1.34 -5.64 7.48
C TYR A 37 -0.11 -5.25 7.79
N MET A 38 -0.85 -6.08 8.53
CA MET A 38 -2.23 -5.79 8.96
C MET A 38 -2.27 -4.63 9.96
N GLU A 39 -1.31 -4.64 10.87
CA GLU A 39 -1.07 -3.61 11.87
C GLU A 39 -0.64 -2.30 11.19
N SER A 40 0.23 -2.38 10.18
CA SER A 40 0.66 -1.22 9.39
C SER A 40 -0.48 -0.57 8.58
N ILE A 41 -1.42 -1.34 8.01
CA ILE A 41 -2.58 -0.75 7.29
C ILE A 41 -3.72 -0.30 8.20
N THR A 42 -3.66 -0.57 9.51
CA THR A 42 -4.65 -0.13 10.49
C THR A 42 -4.14 0.94 11.46
N ASP A 43 -2.82 1.21 11.50
CA ASP A 43 -2.20 2.28 12.26
C ASP A 43 -2.70 3.67 11.79
N PRO A 44 -3.34 4.48 12.67
CA PRO A 44 -3.81 5.83 12.34
C PRO A 44 -2.72 6.79 11.83
N SER A 45 -1.45 6.49 12.08
CA SER A 45 -0.30 7.29 11.64
C SER A 45 -0.20 7.41 10.12
N TYR A 46 -0.64 6.40 9.37
CA TYR A 46 -0.64 6.41 7.89
C TYR A 46 -1.93 7.02 7.28
N ARG A 47 -2.76 7.70 8.07
CA ARG A 47 -4.02 8.31 7.60
C ARG A 47 -3.76 9.32 6.46
N GLY A 48 -4.27 9.00 5.28
CA GLY A 48 -4.12 9.86 4.09
C GLY A 48 -2.80 9.69 3.35
N GLN A 49 -2.05 8.63 3.64
CA GLN A 49 -0.80 8.27 2.95
C GLN A 49 -1.00 7.02 2.08
N ILE A 50 -0.15 6.87 1.07
CA ILE A 50 -0.05 5.69 0.22
C ILE A 50 1.18 4.90 0.70
N LEU A 51 0.94 3.85 1.50
CA LEU A 51 1.99 3.06 2.13
C LEU A 51 2.60 2.01 1.18
N VAL A 52 3.91 2.10 0.96
CA VAL A 52 4.71 1.13 0.19
C VAL A 52 5.52 0.26 1.16
N PHE A 53 5.42 -1.06 1.05
CA PHE A 53 6.25 -1.98 1.84
C PHE A 53 7.56 -2.28 1.11
N ALA A 54 8.69 -2.26 1.83
CA ALA A 54 9.96 -2.75 1.31
C ALA A 54 10.03 -4.29 1.22
N SER A 55 9.16 -5.00 1.94
CA SER A 55 9.01 -6.45 1.83
C SER A 55 8.40 -6.83 0.46
N PRO A 56 9.02 -7.74 -0.31
CA PRO A 56 8.49 -8.18 -1.61
C PRO A 56 7.26 -9.10 -1.49
N THR A 57 6.90 -9.53 -0.27
CA THR A 57 5.77 -10.43 0.00
C THR A 57 4.92 -9.88 1.13
N ILE A 58 3.65 -9.60 0.83
CA ILE A 58 2.61 -9.10 1.75
C ILE A 58 1.40 -10.03 1.63
N GLY A 59 0.61 -10.19 2.70
CA GLY A 59 -0.50 -11.16 2.73
C GLY A 59 -0.07 -12.62 2.93
N ASN A 60 1.14 -12.85 3.48
CA ASN A 60 1.70 -14.18 3.70
C ASN A 60 1.18 -14.90 4.97
N TYR A 61 0.33 -14.24 5.75
CA TYR A 61 -0.43 -14.80 6.87
C TYR A 61 -1.86 -14.23 6.85
N PRO A 62 -2.88 -14.98 7.31
CA PRO A 62 -4.24 -14.46 7.37
C PRO A 62 -4.38 -13.36 8.44
N MET A 63 -5.37 -12.48 8.28
CA MET A 63 -5.77 -11.56 9.34
C MET A 63 -6.38 -12.35 10.50
N ASP A 64 -5.71 -12.37 11.65
CA ASP A 64 -6.33 -12.79 12.91
C ASP A 64 -7.25 -11.67 13.42
N LEU A 65 -8.41 -12.07 13.96
CA LEU A 65 -9.52 -11.17 14.31
C LEU A 65 -10.11 -11.39 15.72
N GLY A 66 -9.75 -12.48 16.42
CA GLY A 66 -10.35 -12.88 17.72
C GLY A 66 -11.81 -13.40 17.54
#